data_AF-A0A6I9Y6D3-F1
#
_entry.id   AF-A0A6I9Y6D3-F1
#
_cell.length_a   1.000
_cell.length_b   1.000
_cell.length_c   1.000
_cell.angle_alpha   90.00
_cell.angle_beta   90.00
_cell.angle_gamma   90.00
#
_symmetry.space_group_name_H-M   'P 1'
#
loop_
_entity.id
_entity.type
_entity.pdbx_description
1 polymer ?
#
loop_
_entity_poly.entity_id
_entity_poly.type
_entity_poly.pdbx_seq_one_letter_code
_entity_poly.pdbx_strand_id
1 'polypeptide(L)'
;MYYFSELALTLNAPESGTAPTDSRLRPDQRLMENGRWDEANAEKQRLEEKQRLSRKKREAEAMRATEDGTPYDPYKALWFERKKDPDTKEVSHVYRGGYWESKEKQDWNVCPDIF
;
A
#
# COMPACT_ATOMS: atom_id res chain seq x y z
N MET A 1 24.52 5.22 -10.68
CA MET A 1 23.11 5.27 -10.27
C MET A 1 22.51 3.87 -10.39
N TYR A 2 22.62 3.04 -9.34
CA TYR A 2 22.07 1.68 -9.15
C TYR A 2 21.95 0.70 -10.35
N TYR A 3 22.69 0.93 -11.45
CA TYR A 3 22.59 0.19 -12.71
C TYR A 3 21.15 0.13 -13.28
N PHE A 4 20.39 1.22 -13.11
CA PHE A 4 19.03 1.30 -13.62
C PHE A 4 18.97 1.43 -15.13
N SER A 5 17.98 0.78 -15.73
CA SER A 5 17.58 1.04 -17.12
C SER A 5 16.91 2.42 -17.23
N GLU A 6 16.84 2.94 -18.45
CA GLU A 6 16.13 4.21 -18.71
C GLU A 6 14.68 4.16 -18.22
N LEU A 7 13.98 3.04 -18.44
CA LEU A 7 12.62 2.85 -17.91
C LEU A 7 12.58 2.89 -16.38
N ALA A 8 13.52 2.23 -15.69
CA ALA A 8 13.55 2.22 -14.23
C ALA A 8 13.75 3.61 -13.64
N LEU A 9 14.51 4.47 -14.32
CA LEU A 9 14.72 5.87 -13.92
C LEU A 9 13.41 6.69 -13.96
N THR A 10 12.43 6.33 -14.79
CA THR A 10 11.16 7.06 -14.87
C THR A 10 10.11 6.59 -13.86
N LEU A 11 10.27 5.40 -13.27
CA LEU A 11 9.22 4.79 -12.43
C LEU A 11 8.91 5.60 -11.16
N ASN A 12 9.91 6.23 -10.54
CA ASN A 12 9.74 7.03 -9.32
C ASN A 12 9.80 8.55 -9.56
N ALA A 13 9.70 8.99 -10.81
CA ALA A 13 9.58 10.40 -11.15
C ALA A 13 8.27 10.97 -10.56
N PRO A 14 8.26 12.20 -10.00
CA PRO A 14 7.05 12.81 -9.46
C PRO A 14 5.91 12.89 -10.48
N GLU A 15 4.70 12.56 -10.04
CA GLU A 15 3.47 12.65 -10.84
C GLU A 15 2.36 13.26 -9.96
N SER A 16 1.67 14.26 -10.48
CA SER A 16 0.56 14.90 -9.77
C SER A 16 -0.71 14.05 -9.82
N GLY A 17 -1.51 14.13 -8.77
CA GLY A 17 -2.83 13.51 -8.72
C GLY A 17 -2.80 11.99 -8.63
N THR A 18 -1.74 11.42 -8.05
CA THR A 18 -1.66 10.03 -7.62
C THR A 18 -2.32 9.85 -6.25
N ALA A 19 -2.67 8.61 -5.92
CA ALA A 19 -3.20 8.27 -4.60
C ALA A 19 -2.16 8.57 -3.50
N PRO A 20 -2.57 8.92 -2.27
CA PRO A 20 -1.65 9.15 -1.15
C PRO A 20 -0.84 7.89 -0.78
N THR A 21 -1.25 6.72 -1.26
CA THR A 21 -0.55 5.44 -1.10
C THR A 21 0.45 5.12 -2.23
N ASP A 22 0.64 6.02 -3.21
CA ASP A 22 1.54 5.79 -4.34
C ASP A 22 3.02 5.77 -3.89
N SER A 23 3.80 4.84 -4.44
CA SER A 23 5.21 4.67 -4.06
C SER A 23 6.06 5.93 -4.29
N ARG A 24 5.67 6.82 -5.21
CA ARG A 24 6.38 8.11 -5.45
C ARG A 24 6.36 9.04 -4.25
N LEU A 25 5.38 8.86 -3.36
CA LEU A 25 5.17 9.63 -2.15
C LEU A 25 5.82 8.97 -0.92
N ARG A 26 6.42 7.78 -1.08
CA ARG A 26 7.05 7.05 0.02
C ARG A 26 8.32 7.81 0.50
N PRO A 27 8.34 8.32 1.74
CA PRO A 27 9.34 9.32 2.16
C PRO A 27 10.76 8.77 2.31
N ASP A 28 10.91 7.56 2.85
CA ASP A 28 12.22 6.90 2.99
C ASP A 28 12.91 6.70 1.63
N GLN A 29 12.17 6.21 0.64
CA GLN A 29 12.66 6.00 -0.71
C GLN A 29 13.04 7.32 -1.39
N ARG A 30 12.25 8.39 -1.22
CA ARG A 30 12.58 9.71 -1.77
C ARG A 30 13.83 10.31 -1.14
N LEU A 31 14.00 10.19 0.18
CA LEU A 31 15.19 10.66 0.87
C LEU A 31 16.45 9.90 0.41
N MET A 32 16.32 8.59 0.20
CA MET A 32 17.40 7.76 -0.35
C MET A 32 17.80 8.19 -1.77
N GLU A 33 16.84 8.46 -2.65
CA GLU A 33 17.10 8.97 -4.00
C GLU A 33 17.80 10.33 -3.99
N ASN A 34 17.53 11.16 -2.99
CA ASN A 34 18.17 12.45 -2.78
C ASN A 34 19.52 12.35 -2.03
N GLY A 35 20.00 11.14 -1.71
CA GLY A 35 21.26 10.92 -1.00
C GLY A 35 21.23 11.25 0.50
N ARG A 36 20.04 11.46 1.09
CA ARG A 36 19.85 11.76 2.52
C ARG A 36 19.68 10.47 3.31
N TRP A 37 20.77 9.72 3.45
CA TRP A 37 20.77 8.34 3.97
C TRP A 37 20.30 8.19 5.41
N ASP A 38 20.77 9.04 6.33
CA ASP A 38 20.41 8.94 7.75
C ASP A 38 18.91 9.20 7.96
N GLU A 39 18.38 10.19 7.25
CA GLU A 39 16.96 10.52 7.30
C GLU A 39 16.10 9.44 6.63
N ALA A 40 16.56 8.88 5.51
CA ALA A 40 15.88 7.75 4.87
C ALA A 40 15.77 6.54 5.82
N ASN A 41 16.84 6.24 6.57
CA ASN A 41 16.83 5.17 7.56
C ASN A 41 15.87 5.44 8.72
N ALA A 42 15.84 6.68 9.23
CA ALA A 42 14.90 7.08 10.27
C ALA A 42 13.43 6.97 9.81
N GLU A 43 13.13 7.48 8.61
CA GLU A 43 11.79 7.38 8.01
C GLU A 43 11.40 5.93 7.75
N LYS A 44 12.32 5.08 7.28
CA LYS A 44 12.08 3.64 7.10
C LYS A 44 11.64 2.98 8.41
N GLN A 45 12.34 3.26 9.52
CA GLN A 45 11.97 2.71 10.83
C GLN A 45 10.57 3.16 11.26
N ARG A 46 10.24 4.44 11.06
CA ARG A 46 8.91 4.99 11.38
C ARG A 46 7.80 4.29 10.58
N LEU A 47 7.99 4.13 9.27
CA LEU A 47 7.04 3.47 8.37
C LEU A 47 6.81 2.00 8.74
N GLU A 48 7.90 1.25 8.95
CA GLU A 48 7.80 -0.17 9.30
C GLU A 48 7.16 -0.37 10.68
N GLU A 49 7.45 0.49 11.65
CA GLU A 49 6.82 0.45 12.97
C GLU A 49 5.31 0.75 12.88
N LYS A 50 4.91 1.79 12.13
CA LYS A 50 3.49 2.09 11.85
C LYS A 50 2.79 0.88 11.24
N GLN A 51 3.42 0.21 10.28
CA GLN A 51 2.86 -1.00 9.67
C GLN A 51 2.76 -2.17 10.64
N ARG A 52 3.79 -2.40 11.48
CA ARG A 52 3.79 -3.44 12.52
C ARG A 52 2.66 -3.23 13.53
N LEU A 53 2.47 -2.00 14.01
CA LEU A 53 1.41 -1.65 14.95
C LEU A 53 0.02 -1.83 14.34
N SER A 54 -0.19 -1.40 13.10
CA SER A 54 -1.44 -1.60 12.36
C SER A 54 -1.78 -3.09 12.16
N ARG A 55 -0.77 -3.93 11.90
CA ARG A 55 -0.95 -5.39 11.83
C ARG A 55 -1.34 -5.97 13.18
N LYS A 56 -0.60 -5.62 14.25
CA LYS A 56 -0.87 -6.12 15.62
C LYS A 56 -2.28 -5.76 16.10
N LYS A 57 -2.76 -4.54 15.78
CA LYS A 57 -4.12 -4.11 16.09
C LYS A 57 -5.17 -4.99 15.41
N ARG A 58 -5.01 -5.25 14.10
CA ARG A 58 -5.91 -6.13 13.34
C ARG A 58 -5.91 -7.57 13.84
N GLU A 59 -4.73 -8.10 14.19
CA GLU A 59 -4.61 -9.45 14.78
C GLU A 59 -5.32 -9.52 16.14
N ALA A 60 -5.18 -8.50 16.99
CA ALA A 60 -5.88 -8.42 18.27
C ALA A 60 -7.41 -8.31 18.10
N GLU A 61 -7.88 -7.53 17.13
CA GLU A 61 -9.30 -7.42 16.79
C GLU A 61 -9.87 -8.77 16.29
N ALA A 62 -9.11 -9.50 15.47
CA ALA A 62 -9.49 -10.83 14.99
C ALA A 62 -9.59 -11.85 16.15
N MET A 63 -8.63 -11.84 17.08
CA MET A 63 -8.65 -12.71 18.25
C MET A 63 -9.85 -12.42 19.14
N ARG A 64 -10.11 -11.15 19.46
CA ARG A 64 -11.27 -10.74 20.27
C ARG A 64 -12.59 -11.16 19.63
N ALA A 65 -12.74 -10.94 18.32
CA ALA A 65 -13.94 -11.37 17.61
C ALA A 65 -14.16 -12.89 17.67
N THR A 66 -13.07 -13.66 17.62
CA THR A 66 -13.11 -15.12 17.78
C THR A 66 -13.53 -15.54 19.20
N GLU A 67 -13.01 -14.87 20.23
CA GLU A 67 -13.36 -15.11 21.63
C GLU A 67 -14.83 -14.73 21.94
N ASP A 68 -15.27 -13.58 21.43
CA ASP A 68 -16.63 -13.05 21.63
C ASP A 68 -17.68 -13.72 20.72
N GLY A 69 -17.27 -14.58 19.79
CA GLY A 69 -18.14 -15.20 18.80
C GLY A 69 -18.76 -14.19 17.82
N THR A 70 -18.15 -13.02 17.63
CA THR A 70 -18.64 -11.96 16.76
C THR A 70 -18.02 -12.04 15.36
N PRO A 71 -18.72 -11.57 14.31
CA PRO A 71 -18.15 -11.54 12.96
C PRO A 71 -16.95 -10.58 12.87
N TYR A 72 -15.82 -11.06 12.34
CA TYR A 72 -14.64 -10.25 12.01
C TYR A 72 -14.57 -10.02 10.50
N ASP A 73 -14.43 -8.77 10.07
CA ASP A 73 -14.16 -8.45 8.66
C ASP A 73 -12.64 -8.32 8.45
N PRO A 74 -11.99 -9.27 7.75
CA PRO A 74 -10.56 -9.20 7.52
C PRO A 74 -10.20 -8.05 6.59
N TYR A 75 -8.98 -7.54 6.76
CA TYR A 75 -8.42 -6.54 5.86
C TYR A 75 -8.42 -7.02 4.39
N LYS A 76 -8.93 -6.17 3.50
CA LYS A 76 -8.99 -6.41 2.05
C LYS A 76 -8.21 -5.32 1.31
N ALA A 77 -7.58 -5.69 0.21
CA ALA A 77 -6.95 -4.72 -0.68
C ALA A 77 -8.01 -3.76 -1.26
N LEU A 78 -7.64 -2.50 -1.43
CA LEU A 78 -8.59 -1.44 -1.79
C LEU A 78 -9.00 -1.46 -3.27
N TRP A 79 -8.09 -1.83 -4.17
CA TRP A 79 -8.31 -1.77 -5.63
C TRP A 79 -8.40 -3.14 -6.29
N PHE A 80 -8.19 -4.21 -5.52
CA PHE A 80 -8.16 -5.58 -6.00
C PHE A 80 -8.93 -6.49 -5.07
N GLU A 81 -9.48 -7.56 -5.62
CA GLU A 81 -10.15 -8.62 -4.87
C GLU A 81 -9.55 -9.99 -5.23
N ARG A 82 -9.58 -10.93 -4.28
CA ARG A 82 -9.15 -12.30 -4.55
C ARG A 82 -10.31 -13.06 -5.20
N LYS A 83 -10.09 -13.57 -6.41
CA LYS A 83 -11.05 -14.39 -7.15
C LYS A 83 -10.40 -15.70 -7.59
N LYS A 84 -11.21 -16.75 -7.65
CA LYS A 84 -10.80 -18.04 -8.21
C LYS A 84 -11.03 -18.01 -9.71
N ASP A 85 -9.96 -18.24 -10.47
CA ASP A 85 -10.03 -18.29 -11.92
C ASP A 85 -10.92 -19.48 -12.37
N PRO A 86 -11.89 -19.26 -13.27
CA PRO A 86 -12.77 -20.32 -13.74
C PRO A 86 -12.05 -21.45 -14.47
N ASP A 87 -10.94 -21.16 -15.16
CA ASP A 87 -10.24 -22.10 -16.03
C ASP A 87 -9.10 -22.79 -15.29
N THR A 88 -8.22 -22.01 -14.68
CA THR A 88 -7.02 -22.55 -13.98
C THR A 88 -7.32 -23.02 -12.56
N LYS A 89 -8.46 -22.59 -11.98
CA LYS A 89 -8.84 -22.82 -10.57
C LYS A 89 -7.88 -22.18 -9.55
N GLU A 90 -6.92 -21.37 -9.99
CA GLU A 90 -6.00 -20.66 -9.11
C GLU A 90 -6.65 -19.42 -8.50
N VAL A 91 -6.17 -18.98 -7.34
CA VAL A 91 -6.63 -17.73 -6.72
C VAL A 91 -5.74 -16.59 -7.18
N SER A 92 -6.33 -15.65 -7.93
CA SER A 92 -5.66 -14.45 -8.44
C SER A 92 -6.22 -13.17 -7.80
N HIS A 93 -5.46 -12.08 -7.89
CA HIS A 93 -5.93 -10.75 -7.52
C HIS A 93 -6.46 -10.05 -8.78
N VAL A 94 -7.75 -9.78 -8.81
CA VAL A 94 -8.43 -9.17 -9.96
C VAL A 94 -8.73 -7.71 -9.62
N TYR A 95 -8.44 -6.80 -10.56
CA TYR A 95 -8.79 -5.39 -10.42
C TYR A 95 -10.31 -5.25 -10.28
N ARG A 96 -10.76 -4.63 -9.18
CA ARG A 96 -12.20 -4.52 -8.89
C ARG A 96 -12.84 -3.23 -9.39
N GLY A 97 -12.05 -2.32 -9.97
CA GLY A 97 -12.49 -0.96 -10.28
C GLY A 97 -12.22 0.03 -9.15
N GLY A 98 -12.49 1.31 -9.42
CA GLY A 98 -12.50 2.39 -8.45
C GLY A 98 -11.23 3.22 -8.40
N TYR A 99 -10.05 2.69 -8.78
CA TYR A 99 -8.81 3.45 -8.71
C TYR A 99 -8.79 4.58 -9.71
N TRP A 100 -9.09 4.28 -10.98
CA TRP A 100 -9.05 5.26 -12.07
C TRP A 100 -10.16 6.29 -11.94
N GLU A 101 -11.33 5.88 -11.45
CA GLU A 101 -12.47 6.77 -11.17
C GLU A 101 -12.16 7.70 -9.99
N SER A 102 -11.48 7.21 -8.96
CA SER A 102 -10.96 8.02 -7.85
C SER A 102 -9.89 8.99 -8.34
N LYS A 103 -9.00 8.53 -9.23
CA LYS A 103 -7.97 9.37 -9.86
C LYS A 103 -8.58 10.48 -10.70
N GLU A 104 -9.57 10.18 -11.53
CA GLU A 104 -10.24 11.17 -12.37
C GLU A 104 -10.94 12.25 -11.53
N LYS A 105 -11.59 11.84 -10.43
CA LYS A 105 -12.27 12.76 -9.50
C LYS A 105 -11.33 13.43 -8.50
N GLN A 106 -10.08 13.00 -8.42
CA GLN A 106 -9.12 13.37 -7.37
C GLN A 106 -9.69 13.14 -5.96
N ASP A 107 -10.47 12.08 -5.77
CA ASP A 107 -11.08 11.70 -4.50
C ASP A 107 -10.39 10.47 -3.92
N TRP A 108 -9.60 10.68 -2.86
CA TRP A 108 -8.82 9.64 -2.20
C TRP A 108 -9.33 9.29 -0.80
N ASN A 109 -10.58 9.65 -0.46
CA ASN A 109 -11.12 9.46 0.90
C ASN A 109 -11.12 7.99 1.36
N VAL A 110 -11.13 7.05 0.41
CA VAL A 110 -11.06 5.61 0.67
C VAL A 110 -9.64 5.09 0.92
N CYS A 111 -8.61 5.89 0.62
CA CYS A 111 -7.22 5.49 0.80
C CYS A 111 -6.79 5.60 2.27
N PRO A 112 -6.17 4.55 2.84
CA PRO A 112 -5.60 4.63 4.17
C PRO A 112 -4.34 5.49 4.19
N ASP A 113 -4.06 6.08 5.35
CA ASP A 113 -2.78 6.72 5.63
C ASP A 113 -1.73 5.66 6.04
N ILE A 114 -0.78 5.42 5.14
CA ILE A 114 0.26 4.37 5.28
C ILE A 114 1.69 4.91 5.33
N PHE A 115 1.88 6.22 5.12
CA PHE A 115 3.19 6.86 5.19
C PHE A 115 3.39 7.63 6.49
#